data_AF-A0A0S4IQB8-F1
#
_entry.id   AF-A0A0S4IQB8-F1
#
_cell.length_a   1.000
_cell.length_b   1.000
_cell.length_c   1.000
_cell.angle_alpha   90.00
_cell.angle_beta   90.00
_cell.angle_gamma   90.00
#
_symmetry.space_group_name_H-M   'P 1'
#
loop_
_entity.id
_entity.type
_entity.pdbx_description
1 polymer ?
#
loop_
_entity_poly.entity_id
_entity_poly.type
_entity_poly.pdbx_seq_one_letter_code
_entity_poly.pdbx_strand_id
1 'polypeptide(L)'
;MPGKEVKKATKPATKAAAPYKKAAEAPAKKAAAPSPFQARPKNFGIGQDVPYARDLSRFMRWPTFVTMQRKKRVLQRRLKVPPTINQFTKVLDRSSRNELLKLVKKYAPETRKERKARLNKVAEEKKQISTKAPVSVVTGLQEVTRAIEKKEAKLVIIACNVDPIELVLWIPTLCRSQKIPYAIVKDKARLGDAIGQKTAVVAAFTQVNAEDEGNLKNLIRCVNARFLARGEAIRRQWGGRQLSLRSRAAIRKGNVRQNNQIE
;
A
#
# COMPACT_ATOMS: atom_id res chain seq x y z
N MET A 1 34.34 -19.22 32.00
CA MET A 1 34.83 -17.89 31.58
C MET A 1 33.64 -16.93 31.55
N PRO A 2 33.79 -15.74 32.14
CA PRO A 2 32.70 -14.90 32.65
C PRO A 2 31.80 -14.34 31.54
N GLY A 3 30.57 -13.99 31.94
CA GLY A 3 29.49 -13.50 31.09
C GLY A 3 29.91 -12.36 30.18
N LYS A 4 29.43 -12.40 28.94
CA LYS A 4 29.60 -11.34 27.96
C LYS A 4 28.83 -10.11 28.46
N GLU A 5 29.52 -9.24 29.18
CA GLU A 5 28.99 -7.96 29.65
C GLU A 5 28.40 -7.19 28.47
N VAL A 6 27.18 -6.69 28.67
CA VAL A 6 26.55 -5.75 27.75
C VAL A 6 27.42 -4.49 27.74
N LYS A 7 28.13 -4.24 26.63
CA LYS A 7 28.83 -2.97 26.42
C LYS A 7 27.80 -1.84 26.52
N LYS A 8 27.81 -1.14 27.64
CA LYS A 8 27.06 0.10 27.85
C LYS A 8 27.55 1.07 26.78
N ALA A 9 26.67 1.49 25.88
CA ALA A 9 27.00 2.50 24.89
C ALA A 9 27.56 3.72 25.63
N THR A 10 28.82 4.06 25.37
CA THR A 10 29.44 5.31 25.81
C THR A 10 28.60 6.44 25.27
N LYS A 11 27.90 7.16 26.15
CA LYS A 11 27.26 8.42 25.79
C LYS A 11 28.36 9.32 25.19
N PRO A 12 28.13 9.95 24.02
CA PRO A 12 29.08 10.91 23.51
C PRO A 12 29.31 11.96 24.59
N ALA A 13 30.58 12.28 24.86
CA ALA A 13 30.97 13.26 25.86
C ALA A 13 30.19 14.56 25.58
N THR A 14 29.23 14.85 26.44
CA THR A 14 28.59 16.16 26.46
C THR A 14 29.66 17.14 26.85
N LYS A 15 30.24 17.84 25.87
CA LYS A 15 30.96 19.08 26.13
C LYS A 15 30.07 19.90 27.05
N ALA A 16 30.57 20.24 28.24
CA ALA A 16 29.86 21.09 29.17
C ALA A 16 29.41 22.31 28.38
N ALA A 17 28.09 22.46 28.25
CA ALA A 17 27.53 23.65 27.63
C ALA A 17 28.02 24.82 28.48
N ALA A 18 28.77 25.74 27.86
CA ALA A 18 29.15 26.98 28.49
C ALA A 18 27.90 27.60 29.13
N PRO A 19 28.02 28.20 30.33
CA PRO A 19 26.88 28.84 30.99
C PRO A 19 26.20 29.75 29.99
N TYR A 20 24.88 29.57 29.83
CA TYR A 20 24.06 30.35 28.92
C TYR A 20 24.29 31.83 29.23
N LYS A 21 25.14 32.49 28.45
CA LYS A 21 25.25 33.94 28.46
C LYS A 21 23.89 34.41 27.95
N LYS A 22 23.05 34.85 28.89
CA LYS A 22 21.82 35.60 28.61
C LYS A 22 22.19 36.57 27.49
N ALA A 23 21.59 36.39 26.31
CA ALA A 23 21.88 37.23 25.16
C ALA A 23 21.80 38.67 25.66
N ALA A 24 22.89 39.43 25.50
CA ALA A 24 22.91 40.84 25.80
C ALA A 24 21.66 41.44 25.15
N GLU A 25 20.90 42.14 25.97
CA GLU A 25 19.63 42.76 25.60
C GLU A 25 19.84 43.44 24.25
N ALA A 26 19.15 42.94 23.22
CA ALA A 26 19.26 43.53 21.89
C ALA A 26 18.97 45.02 22.05
N PRO A 27 19.82 45.92 21.52
CA PRO A 27 19.61 47.35 21.67
C PRO A 27 18.19 47.66 21.23
N ALA A 28 17.42 48.28 22.14
CA ALA A 28 16.01 48.60 21.94
C ALA A 28 15.85 49.17 20.53
N LYS A 29 15.18 48.41 19.65
CA LYS A 29 14.92 48.86 18.29
C LYS A 29 14.26 50.22 18.41
N LYS A 30 14.94 51.26 17.91
CA LYS A 30 14.43 52.63 17.86
C LYS A 30 12.96 52.58 17.44
N ALA A 31 12.09 53.22 18.21
CA ALA A 31 10.66 53.28 17.92
C ALA A 31 10.49 53.66 16.44
N ALA A 32 9.99 52.70 15.65
CA ALA A 32 9.59 53.00 14.29
C ALA A 32 8.61 54.18 14.35
N ALA A 33 8.73 55.12 13.41
CA ALA A 33 7.83 56.27 13.32
C ALA A 33 6.38 55.83 13.60
N PRO A 34 5.61 56.57 14.41
CA PRO A 34 4.29 56.14 14.87
C PRO A 34 3.48 55.68 13.67
N SER A 35 3.17 54.38 13.62
CA SER A 35 2.44 53.82 12.50
C SER A 35 1.08 54.54 12.43
N PRO A 36 0.67 55.06 11.27
CA PRO A 36 -0.66 55.65 11.10
C PRO A 36 -1.79 54.64 11.30
N PHE A 37 -1.45 53.35 11.42
CA PHE A 37 -2.40 52.24 11.54
C PHE A 37 -2.56 51.81 13.01
N GLN A 38 -3.81 51.85 13.49
CA GLN A 38 -4.18 51.35 14.81
C GLN A 38 -4.34 49.83 14.78
N ALA A 39 -3.69 49.12 15.72
CA ALA A 39 -3.92 47.69 15.92
C ALA A 39 -5.35 47.45 16.42
N ARG A 40 -6.09 46.57 15.73
CA ARG A 40 -7.47 46.19 16.08
C ARG A 40 -7.53 44.68 16.36
N PRO A 41 -7.10 44.22 17.56
CA PRO A 41 -7.16 42.81 17.91
C PRO A 41 -8.62 42.35 18.01
N LYS A 42 -8.89 41.15 17.48
CA LYS A 42 -10.20 40.50 17.56
C LYS A 42 -10.17 39.37 18.58
N ASN A 43 -11.23 39.23 19.35
CA ASN A 43 -11.42 38.12 20.29
C ASN A 43 -12.33 37.06 19.64
N PHE A 44 -11.79 35.88 19.35
CA PHE A 44 -12.55 34.78 18.73
C PHE A 44 -13.13 33.79 19.75
N GLY A 45 -13.31 34.23 21.00
CA GLY A 45 -14.02 33.49 22.03
C GLY A 45 -15.50 33.27 21.70
N ILE A 46 -16.18 32.47 22.52
CA ILE A 46 -17.60 32.20 22.34
C ILE A 46 -18.40 33.50 22.52
N GLY A 47 -19.23 33.85 21.53
CA GLY A 47 -20.09 35.04 21.59
C GLY A 47 -19.39 36.38 21.33
N GLN A 48 -18.14 36.37 20.86
CA GLN A 48 -17.35 37.57 20.58
C GLN A 48 -17.26 37.82 19.06
N ASP A 49 -16.11 38.27 18.55
CA ASP A 49 -15.93 38.62 17.15
C ASP A 49 -16.09 37.42 16.19
N VAL A 50 -16.55 37.71 14.97
CA VAL A 50 -16.68 36.71 13.91
C VAL A 50 -15.30 36.12 13.56
N PRO A 51 -15.12 34.79 13.64
CA PRO A 51 -13.86 34.15 13.31
C PRO A 51 -13.55 34.27 11.81
N TYR A 52 -12.26 34.26 11.49
CA TYR A 52 -11.80 34.11 10.11
C TYR A 52 -12.27 32.76 9.52
N ALA A 53 -12.32 32.66 8.19
CA ALA A 53 -12.71 31.43 7.52
C ALA A 53 -11.76 30.27 7.87
N ARG A 54 -12.30 29.13 8.30
CA ARG A 54 -11.54 27.92 8.69
C ARG A 54 -11.90 26.74 7.78
N ASP A 55 -11.06 25.71 7.75
CA ASP A 55 -11.41 24.47 7.05
C ASP A 55 -12.60 23.78 7.73
N LEU A 56 -13.74 23.76 7.02
CA LEU A 56 -14.98 23.13 7.44
C LEU A 56 -15.14 21.69 6.93
N SER A 57 -14.15 21.11 6.26
CA SER A 57 -14.23 19.77 5.63
C SER A 57 -14.71 18.66 6.57
N ARG A 58 -14.42 18.76 7.87
CA ARG A 58 -14.86 17.80 8.91
C ARG A 58 -16.28 18.05 9.45
N PHE A 59 -16.77 19.27 9.33
CA PHE A 59 -18.05 19.73 9.88
C PHE A 59 -19.14 19.91 8.81
N MET A 60 -18.74 19.88 7.53
CA MET A 60 -19.63 19.98 6.39
C MET A 60 -20.53 18.74 6.26
N ARG A 61 -21.77 18.97 5.84
CA ARG A 61 -22.67 17.91 5.36
C ARG A 61 -22.24 17.49 3.95
N TRP A 62 -21.59 16.34 3.84
CA TRP A 62 -21.10 15.83 2.56
C TRP A 62 -22.24 15.27 1.68
N PRO A 63 -22.10 15.34 0.33
CA PRO A 63 -23.00 14.65 -0.59
C PRO A 63 -23.10 13.14 -0.30
N THR A 64 -24.25 12.57 -0.63
CA THR A 64 -24.60 11.17 -0.28
C THR A 64 -23.55 10.18 -0.76
N PHE A 65 -23.08 10.26 -2.01
CA PHE A 65 -22.07 9.34 -2.55
C PHE A 65 -20.73 9.38 -1.77
N VAL A 66 -20.30 10.56 -1.30
CA VAL A 66 -19.10 10.70 -0.46
C VAL A 66 -19.34 10.04 0.91
N THR A 67 -20.49 10.30 1.52
CA THR A 67 -20.84 9.69 2.81
C THR A 67 -20.94 8.17 2.71
N MET A 68 -21.53 7.65 1.63
CA MET A 68 -21.67 6.21 1.38
C MET A 68 -20.31 5.53 1.25
N GLN A 69 -19.39 6.08 0.45
CA GLN A 69 -18.03 5.53 0.32
C GLN A 69 -17.26 5.53 1.64
N ARG A 70 -17.35 6.64 2.41
CA ARG A 70 -16.72 6.76 3.74
C ARG A 70 -17.34 5.78 4.75
N LYS A 71 -18.66 5.70 4.81
CA LYS A 71 -19.41 4.76 5.67
C LYS A 71 -19.08 3.31 5.32
N LYS A 72 -19.02 2.93 4.03
CA LYS A 72 -18.59 1.60 3.56
C LYS A 72 -17.20 1.25 4.10
N ARG A 73 -16.23 2.16 4.01
CA ARG A 73 -14.87 1.96 4.56
C ARG A 73 -14.84 1.86 6.08
N VAL A 74 -15.66 2.64 6.79
CA VAL A 74 -15.77 2.54 8.25
C VAL A 74 -16.37 1.19 8.65
N LEU A 75 -17.45 0.77 7.99
CA LEU A 75 -18.13 -0.48 8.27
C LEU A 75 -17.20 -1.69 8.05
N GLN A 76 -16.46 -1.72 6.94
CA GLN A 76 -15.45 -2.75 6.66
C GLN A 76 -14.37 -2.87 7.75
N ARG A 77 -14.04 -1.78 8.44
CA ARG A 77 -13.08 -1.80 9.57
C ARG A 77 -13.72 -2.23 10.89
N ARG A 78 -15.02 -1.96 11.07
CA ARG A 78 -15.77 -2.21 12.31
C ARG A 78 -16.19 -3.67 12.44
N LEU A 79 -16.71 -4.23 11.36
CA LEU A 79 -17.18 -5.61 11.33
C LEU A 79 -16.00 -6.59 11.50
N LYS A 80 -16.29 -7.77 12.03
CA LYS A 80 -15.34 -8.89 12.09
C LYS A 80 -15.26 -9.48 10.68
N VAL A 81 -14.08 -9.41 10.07
CA VAL A 81 -13.87 -9.83 8.67
C VAL A 81 -13.33 -11.26 8.64
N PRO A 82 -13.97 -12.19 7.92
CA PRO A 82 -13.49 -13.56 7.76
C PRO A 82 -12.06 -13.62 7.21
N PRO A 83 -11.25 -14.62 7.61
CA PRO A 83 -9.87 -14.77 7.13
C PRO A 83 -9.74 -14.84 5.60
N THR A 84 -10.73 -15.43 4.93
CA THR A 84 -10.82 -15.55 3.46
C THR A 84 -10.85 -14.19 2.75
N ILE A 85 -11.43 -13.17 3.38
CA ILE A 85 -11.46 -11.79 2.85
C ILE A 85 -10.27 -11.00 3.43
N ASN A 86 -9.94 -11.22 4.70
CA ASN A 86 -8.87 -10.52 5.39
C ASN A 86 -7.50 -10.75 4.75
N GLN A 87 -7.27 -11.88 4.06
CA GLN A 87 -6.03 -12.12 3.33
C GLN A 87 -5.71 -11.02 2.31
N PHE A 88 -6.71 -10.37 1.71
CA PHE A 88 -6.52 -9.26 0.76
C PHE A 88 -6.04 -7.95 1.42
N THR A 89 -6.14 -7.84 2.74
CA THR A 89 -5.55 -6.71 3.48
C THR A 89 -4.03 -6.86 3.62
N LYS A 90 -3.53 -8.09 3.53
CA LYS A 90 -2.10 -8.41 3.63
C LYS A 90 -1.52 -8.30 2.22
N VAL A 91 -1.05 -7.11 1.86
CA VAL A 91 -0.44 -6.88 0.53
C VAL A 91 1.07 -7.00 0.58
N LEU A 92 1.69 -7.15 -0.59
CA LEU A 92 3.14 -7.05 -0.78
C LEU A 92 3.63 -5.65 -0.37
N ASP A 93 4.83 -5.58 0.19
CA ASP A 93 5.42 -4.31 0.63
C ASP A 93 5.74 -3.41 -0.58
N ARG A 94 5.97 -2.11 -0.31
CA ARG A 94 6.14 -1.10 -1.35
C ARG A 94 7.36 -1.38 -2.24
N SER A 95 8.46 -1.89 -1.66
CA SER A 95 9.71 -2.12 -2.38
C SER A 95 9.55 -3.29 -3.35
N SER A 96 9.21 -4.46 -2.82
CA SER A 96 9.04 -5.69 -3.61
C SER A 96 7.94 -5.55 -4.67
N ARG A 97 6.86 -4.80 -4.36
CA ARG A 97 5.81 -4.49 -5.33
C ARG A 97 6.34 -3.64 -6.50
N ASN A 98 7.17 -2.63 -6.24
CA ASN A 98 7.68 -1.78 -7.30
C ASN A 98 8.62 -2.55 -8.22
N GLU A 99 9.46 -3.41 -7.66
CA GLU A 99 10.32 -4.33 -8.41
C GLU A 99 9.50 -5.31 -9.25
N LEU A 100 8.48 -5.94 -8.66
CA LEU A 100 7.53 -6.79 -9.36
C LEU A 100 6.90 -6.07 -10.56
N LEU A 101 6.41 -4.85 -10.37
CA LEU A 101 5.73 -4.09 -11.42
C LEU A 101 6.69 -3.63 -12.53
N LYS A 102 7.96 -3.36 -12.21
CA LYS A 102 8.98 -3.09 -13.23
C LYS A 102 9.18 -4.31 -14.13
N LEU A 103 9.26 -5.50 -13.54
CA LEU A 103 9.36 -6.75 -14.31
C LEU A 103 8.11 -7.00 -15.14
N VAL A 104 6.90 -6.80 -14.56
CA VAL A 104 5.63 -6.92 -15.32
C VAL A 104 5.62 -5.98 -16.52
N LYS A 105 6.08 -4.74 -16.36
CA LYS A 105 6.13 -3.76 -17.44
C LYS A 105 7.07 -4.15 -18.58
N LYS A 106 8.18 -4.84 -18.27
CA LYS A 106 9.10 -5.39 -19.27
C LYS A 106 8.44 -6.49 -20.12
N TYR A 107 7.60 -7.31 -19.49
CA TYR A 107 6.87 -8.41 -20.13
C TYR A 107 5.41 -8.05 -20.44
N ALA A 108 5.09 -6.76 -20.62
CA ALA A 108 3.75 -6.32 -20.94
C ALA A 108 3.29 -6.87 -22.31
N PRO A 109 2.00 -7.22 -22.47
CA PRO A 109 1.48 -7.64 -23.76
C PRO A 109 1.48 -6.50 -24.77
N GLU A 110 1.58 -6.85 -26.06
CA GLU A 110 1.59 -5.89 -27.18
C GLU A 110 0.34 -5.01 -27.19
N THR A 111 0.51 -3.72 -27.51
CA THR A 111 -0.64 -2.88 -27.82
C THR A 111 -1.26 -3.25 -29.17
N ARG A 112 -2.53 -2.89 -29.40
CA ARG A 112 -3.20 -3.13 -30.69
C ARG A 112 -2.43 -2.52 -31.88
N LYS A 113 -1.78 -1.38 -31.68
CA LYS A 113 -0.98 -0.70 -32.71
C LYS A 113 0.31 -1.46 -33.00
N GLU A 114 1.04 -1.86 -31.96
CA GLU A 114 2.26 -2.69 -32.09
C GLU A 114 1.95 -4.02 -32.76
N ARG A 115 0.86 -4.68 -32.35
CA ARG A 115 0.41 -5.93 -32.97
C ARG A 115 0.11 -5.73 -34.46
N LYS A 116 -0.59 -4.65 -34.85
CA LYS A 116 -0.86 -4.35 -36.26
C LYS A 116 0.43 -4.09 -37.03
N ALA A 117 1.35 -3.30 -36.47
CA ALA A 117 2.65 -3.03 -37.09
C ALA A 117 3.48 -4.31 -37.29
N ARG A 118 3.48 -5.20 -36.29
CA ARG A 118 4.14 -6.50 -36.39
C ARG A 118 3.52 -7.37 -37.49
N LEU A 119 2.19 -7.47 -37.54
CA LEU A 119 1.49 -8.24 -38.57
C LEU A 119 1.75 -7.69 -39.98
N ASN A 120 1.78 -6.36 -40.15
CA ASN A 120 2.11 -5.75 -41.44
C ASN A 120 3.54 -6.06 -41.87
N LYS A 121 4.52 -5.94 -40.97
CA LYS A 121 5.92 -6.31 -41.25
C LYS A 121 6.06 -7.78 -41.63
N VAL A 122 5.37 -8.67 -40.92
CA VAL A 122 5.34 -10.12 -41.25
C VAL A 122 4.77 -10.34 -42.65
N ALA A 123 3.68 -9.64 -42.99
CA ALA A 123 3.05 -9.77 -44.30
C ALA A 123 3.93 -9.23 -45.44
N GLU A 124 4.63 -8.11 -45.23
CA GLU A 124 5.57 -7.51 -46.18
C GLU A 124 6.79 -8.40 -46.43
N GLU A 125 7.38 -8.97 -45.37
CA GLU A 125 8.58 -9.78 -45.49
C GLU A 125 8.34 -11.16 -46.12
N LYS A 126 7.07 -11.59 -46.29
CA LYS A 126 6.64 -12.93 -46.79
C LYS A 126 7.36 -14.13 -46.14
N LYS A 127 8.14 -13.90 -45.09
CA LYS A 127 8.85 -14.92 -44.33
C LYS A 127 7.86 -15.58 -43.38
N GLN A 128 7.87 -16.91 -43.35
CA GLN A 128 7.35 -17.65 -42.21
C GLN A 128 8.26 -17.34 -41.01
N ILE A 129 7.92 -16.30 -40.25
CA ILE A 129 8.64 -15.95 -39.03
C ILE A 129 8.44 -17.07 -38.00
N SER A 130 9.53 -17.40 -37.29
CA SER A 130 9.57 -18.24 -36.10
C SER A 130 8.23 -18.23 -35.34
N THR A 131 7.63 -19.41 -35.19
CA THR A 131 6.35 -19.68 -34.50
C THR A 131 6.33 -19.30 -33.01
N LYS A 132 7.46 -18.83 -32.46
CA LYS A 132 7.58 -18.45 -31.06
C LYS A 132 6.97 -17.08 -30.81
N ALA A 133 5.79 -17.09 -30.17
CA ALA A 133 5.13 -15.89 -29.67
C ALA A 133 6.05 -15.12 -28.70
N PRO A 134 5.97 -13.78 -28.65
CA PRO A 134 6.73 -13.00 -27.69
C PRO A 134 6.35 -13.39 -26.25
N VAL A 135 7.36 -13.57 -25.41
CA VAL A 135 7.18 -13.86 -23.99
C VAL A 135 6.51 -12.66 -23.34
N SER A 136 5.30 -12.87 -22.82
CA SER A 136 4.51 -11.84 -22.17
C SER A 136 3.82 -12.40 -20.93
N VAL A 137 3.43 -11.51 -20.03
CA VAL A 137 2.64 -11.85 -18.86
C VAL A 137 1.25 -12.32 -19.32
N VAL A 138 0.79 -13.46 -18.80
CA VAL A 138 -0.57 -13.95 -19.01
C VAL A 138 -1.52 -13.10 -18.18
N THR A 139 -2.57 -12.60 -18.79
CA THR A 139 -3.51 -11.67 -18.15
C THR A 139 -4.94 -12.14 -18.31
N GLY A 140 -5.83 -11.63 -17.46
CA GLY A 140 -7.21 -12.04 -17.49
C GLY A 140 -7.49 -13.25 -16.60
N LEU A 141 -8.70 -13.28 -16.06
CA LEU A 141 -9.06 -14.22 -15.00
C LEU A 141 -9.06 -15.67 -15.52
N GLN A 142 -9.67 -15.93 -16.68
CA GLN A 142 -9.79 -17.27 -17.25
C GLN A 142 -8.45 -17.85 -17.73
N GLU A 143 -7.60 -17.04 -18.35
CA GLU A 143 -6.31 -17.50 -18.85
C GLU A 143 -5.35 -17.80 -17.68
N VAL A 144 -5.32 -16.94 -16.66
CA VAL A 144 -4.50 -17.18 -15.49
C VAL A 144 -4.97 -18.42 -14.72
N THR A 145 -6.29 -18.68 -14.66
CA THR A 145 -6.79 -19.87 -13.96
C THR A 145 -6.42 -21.15 -14.70
N ARG A 146 -6.52 -21.16 -16.04
CA ARG A 146 -5.98 -22.26 -16.85
C ARG A 146 -4.48 -22.46 -16.64
N ALA A 147 -3.70 -21.38 -16.58
CA ALA A 147 -2.26 -21.47 -16.34
C ALA A 147 -1.92 -22.03 -14.94
N ILE A 148 -2.75 -21.74 -13.93
CA ILE A 148 -2.62 -22.30 -12.57
C ILE A 148 -2.97 -23.79 -12.57
N GLU A 149 -4.09 -24.17 -13.19
CA GLU A 149 -4.56 -25.57 -13.26
C GLU A 149 -3.57 -26.47 -14.00
N LYS A 150 -2.99 -25.97 -15.10
CA LYS A 150 -1.94 -26.67 -15.86
C LYS A 150 -0.56 -26.65 -15.20
N LYS A 151 -0.40 -25.93 -14.08
CA LYS A 151 0.89 -25.71 -13.39
C LYS A 151 1.97 -25.07 -14.27
N GLU A 152 1.56 -24.27 -15.25
CA GLU A 152 2.46 -23.51 -16.13
C GLU A 152 2.87 -22.17 -15.51
N ALA A 153 2.07 -21.65 -14.56
CA ALA A 153 2.36 -20.39 -13.88
C ALA A 153 3.50 -20.53 -12.85
N LYS A 154 4.56 -19.73 -13.00
CA LYS A 154 5.67 -19.60 -12.04
C LYS A 154 5.34 -18.66 -10.89
N LEU A 155 4.61 -17.59 -11.16
CA LEU A 155 4.20 -16.59 -10.16
C LEU A 155 2.86 -15.96 -10.57
N VAL A 156 1.91 -15.91 -9.64
CA VAL A 156 0.59 -15.28 -9.83
C VAL A 156 0.52 -13.98 -9.06
N ILE A 157 -0.02 -12.94 -9.69
CA ILE A 157 -0.21 -11.60 -9.11
C ILE A 157 -1.70 -11.31 -9.04
N ILE A 158 -2.15 -10.95 -7.85
CA ILE A 158 -3.57 -10.79 -7.53
C ILE A 158 -3.81 -9.37 -7.02
N ALA A 159 -4.73 -8.63 -7.62
CA ALA A 159 -5.11 -7.31 -7.10
C ALA A 159 -6.05 -7.44 -5.87
N CYS A 160 -5.87 -6.59 -4.87
CA CYS A 160 -6.70 -6.62 -3.65
C CYS A 160 -7.96 -5.74 -3.71
N ASN A 161 -8.04 -4.79 -4.66
CA ASN A 161 -9.13 -3.80 -4.77
C ASN A 161 -10.04 -4.08 -5.96
N VAL A 162 -10.44 -5.35 -6.09
CA VAL A 162 -11.37 -5.85 -7.11
C VAL A 162 -12.79 -5.71 -6.59
N ASP A 163 -13.71 -5.34 -7.48
CA ASP A 163 -15.14 -5.19 -7.20
C ASP A 163 -15.85 -5.79 -8.41
N PRO A 164 -16.57 -6.92 -8.29
CA PRO A 164 -16.81 -7.76 -7.09
C PRO A 164 -15.58 -8.57 -6.62
N ILE A 165 -15.46 -8.81 -5.30
CA ILE A 165 -14.30 -9.51 -4.70
C ILE A 165 -14.35 -11.04 -4.89
N GLU A 166 -15.55 -11.56 -5.10
CA GLU A 166 -15.90 -12.96 -5.32
C GLU A 166 -15.11 -13.55 -6.49
N LEU A 167 -14.84 -12.74 -7.51
CA LEU A 167 -14.05 -13.12 -8.69
C LEU A 167 -12.65 -13.63 -8.33
N VAL A 168 -12.06 -13.11 -7.26
CA VAL A 168 -10.66 -13.35 -6.91
C VAL A 168 -10.51 -14.10 -5.60
N LEU A 169 -11.58 -14.20 -4.80
CA LEU A 169 -11.59 -14.79 -3.47
C LEU A 169 -10.98 -16.20 -3.42
N TRP A 170 -11.21 -17.00 -4.46
CA TRP A 170 -10.78 -18.39 -4.57
C TRP A 170 -9.37 -18.59 -5.15
N ILE A 171 -8.82 -17.59 -5.85
CA ILE A 171 -7.53 -17.70 -6.55
C ILE A 171 -6.36 -17.98 -5.59
N PRO A 172 -6.23 -17.31 -4.42
CA PRO A 172 -5.19 -17.64 -3.44
C PRO A 172 -5.27 -19.10 -2.95
N THR A 173 -6.48 -19.63 -2.82
CA THR A 173 -6.71 -21.02 -2.40
C THR A 173 -6.31 -21.98 -3.51
N LEU A 174 -6.65 -21.68 -4.77
CA LEU A 174 -6.23 -22.47 -5.93
C LEU A 174 -4.70 -22.50 -6.07
N CYS A 175 -4.04 -21.35 -5.96
CA CYS A 175 -2.57 -21.26 -6.01
C CYS A 175 -1.93 -22.12 -4.90
N ARG A 176 -2.51 -22.11 -3.69
CA ARG A 176 -2.02 -22.94 -2.58
C ARG A 176 -2.19 -24.44 -2.84
N SER A 177 -3.34 -24.85 -3.38
CA SER A 177 -3.61 -26.24 -3.74
C SER A 177 -2.60 -26.77 -4.76
N GLN A 178 -2.31 -25.96 -5.78
CA GLN A 178 -1.33 -26.30 -6.83
C GLN A 178 0.13 -25.99 -6.45
N LYS A 179 0.38 -25.50 -5.22
CA LYS A 179 1.70 -25.10 -4.70
C LYS A 179 2.42 -24.03 -5.55
N ILE A 180 1.65 -23.15 -6.21
CA ILE A 180 2.17 -22.06 -7.03
C ILE A 180 2.34 -20.78 -6.17
N PRO A 181 3.49 -20.10 -6.27
CA PRO A 181 3.71 -18.78 -5.65
C PRO A 181 2.68 -17.75 -6.09
N TYR A 182 2.10 -17.03 -5.12
CA TYR A 182 1.16 -15.93 -5.40
C TYR A 182 1.44 -14.70 -4.55
N ALA A 183 1.26 -13.52 -5.16
CA ALA A 183 1.42 -12.22 -4.53
C ALA A 183 0.11 -11.43 -4.57
N ILE A 184 -0.28 -10.84 -3.43
CA ILE A 184 -1.39 -9.90 -3.37
C ILE A 184 -0.84 -8.46 -3.47
N VAL A 185 -1.24 -7.73 -4.50
CA VAL A 185 -0.84 -6.35 -4.78
C VAL A 185 -1.99 -5.39 -4.48
N LYS A 186 -1.66 -4.17 -4.06
CA LYS A 186 -2.63 -3.19 -3.56
C LYS A 186 -3.61 -2.65 -4.61
N ASP A 187 -3.15 -2.41 -5.83
CA ASP A 187 -3.90 -1.61 -6.81
C ASP A 187 -4.02 -2.31 -8.17
N LYS A 188 -5.25 -2.63 -8.59
CA LYS A 188 -5.60 -3.11 -9.94
C LYS A 188 -5.25 -2.10 -11.04
N ALA A 189 -5.26 -0.81 -10.70
CA ALA A 189 -4.89 0.27 -11.61
C ALA A 189 -3.39 0.24 -11.93
N ARG A 190 -2.52 0.01 -10.95
CA ARG A 190 -1.06 -0.11 -11.17
C ARG A 190 -0.70 -1.37 -11.94
N LEU A 191 -1.41 -2.47 -11.66
CA LEU A 191 -1.25 -3.70 -12.44
C LEU A 191 -1.68 -3.46 -13.90
N GLY A 192 -2.81 -2.78 -14.10
CA GLY A 192 -3.29 -2.39 -15.42
C GLY A 192 -2.28 -1.51 -16.17
N ASP A 193 -1.78 -0.46 -15.53
CA ASP A 193 -0.78 0.45 -16.09
C ASP A 193 0.49 -0.29 -16.55
N ALA A 194 0.98 -1.25 -15.75
CA ALA A 194 2.12 -2.08 -16.13
C ALA A 194 1.85 -2.97 -17.35
N ILE A 195 0.59 -3.31 -17.62
CA ILE A 195 0.14 -4.18 -18.73
C ILE A 195 -0.33 -3.34 -19.94
N GLY A 196 -0.50 -2.01 -19.79
CA GLY A 196 -1.08 -1.15 -20.83
C GLY A 196 -2.62 -1.15 -20.86
N GLN A 197 -3.28 -1.51 -19.76
CA GLN A 197 -4.74 -1.48 -19.60
C GLN A 197 -5.17 -0.51 -18.49
N LYS A 198 -6.43 -0.05 -18.49
CA LYS A 198 -6.95 0.82 -17.42
C LYS A 198 -6.87 0.15 -16.04
N THR A 199 -7.17 -1.15 -15.99
CA THR A 199 -7.10 -1.97 -14.78
C THR A 199 -6.86 -3.42 -15.16
N ALA A 200 -6.10 -4.14 -14.34
CA ALA A 200 -5.96 -5.59 -14.43
C ALA A 200 -6.25 -6.24 -13.07
N VAL A 201 -6.98 -7.35 -13.07
CA VAL A 201 -7.47 -8.04 -11.87
C VAL A 201 -6.46 -9.08 -11.38
N VAL A 202 -5.95 -9.88 -12.32
CA VAL A 202 -4.96 -10.93 -12.09
C VAL A 202 -3.99 -10.94 -13.28
N ALA A 203 -2.74 -11.28 -13.00
CA ALA A 203 -1.70 -11.50 -13.99
C ALA A 203 -0.78 -12.65 -13.54
N ALA A 204 -0.13 -13.35 -14.45
CA ALA A 204 0.79 -14.44 -14.12
C ALA A 204 2.01 -14.47 -15.05
N PHE A 205 3.17 -14.79 -14.46
CA PHE A 205 4.36 -15.15 -15.22
C PHE A 205 4.34 -16.65 -15.50
N THR A 206 4.28 -17.04 -16.77
CA THR A 206 4.47 -18.44 -17.21
C THR A 206 5.92 -18.67 -17.63
N GLN A 207 6.45 -17.76 -18.44
CA GLN A 207 7.83 -17.78 -18.93
C GLN A 207 8.45 -16.40 -18.76
N VAL A 208 9.78 -16.39 -18.62
CA VAL A 208 10.62 -15.19 -18.45
C VAL A 208 11.94 -15.52 -19.14
N ASN A 209 12.59 -14.53 -19.75
CA ASN A 209 13.89 -14.71 -20.38
C ASN A 209 14.95 -15.05 -19.33
N ALA A 210 16.03 -15.74 -19.73
CA ALA A 210 17.07 -16.21 -18.82
C ALA A 210 17.72 -15.07 -18.00
N GLU A 211 17.87 -13.89 -18.61
CA GLU A 211 18.42 -12.68 -17.98
C GLU A 211 17.64 -12.21 -16.73
N ASP A 212 16.32 -12.39 -16.69
CA ASP A 212 15.49 -11.94 -15.57
C ASP A 212 15.11 -13.07 -14.62
N GLU A 213 15.54 -14.31 -14.91
CA GLU A 213 15.17 -15.48 -14.11
C GLU A 213 15.71 -15.38 -12.68
N GLY A 214 16.91 -14.83 -12.49
CA GLY A 214 17.48 -14.55 -11.17
C GLY A 214 16.64 -13.56 -10.36
N ASN A 215 16.21 -12.47 -11.00
CA ASN A 215 15.34 -11.47 -10.38
C ASN A 215 13.99 -12.08 -9.99
N LEU A 216 13.38 -12.86 -10.89
CA LEU A 216 12.12 -13.55 -10.62
C LEU A 216 12.25 -14.54 -9.46
N LYS A 217 13.32 -15.34 -9.40
CA LYS A 217 13.58 -16.29 -8.30
C LYS A 217 13.68 -15.60 -6.94
N ASN A 218 14.40 -14.48 -6.88
CA ASN A 218 14.49 -13.67 -5.66
C ASN A 218 13.13 -13.15 -5.23
N LEU A 219 12.34 -12.66 -6.18
CA LEU A 219 11.00 -12.15 -5.93
C LEU A 219 10.05 -13.26 -5.45
N ILE A 220 10.09 -14.45 -6.08
CA ILE A 220 9.32 -15.63 -5.70
C ILE A 220 9.64 -16.04 -4.27
N ARG A 221 10.93 -16.05 -3.88
CA ARG A 221 11.34 -16.34 -2.50
C ARG A 221 10.70 -15.39 -1.49
N CYS A 222 10.78 -14.08 -1.75
CA CYS A 222 10.19 -13.05 -0.89
C CYS A 222 8.65 -13.18 -0.80
N VAL A 223 8.00 -13.44 -1.92
CA VAL A 223 6.54 -13.63 -2.02
C VAL A 223 6.09 -14.90 -1.28
N ASN A 224 6.78 -16.02 -1.49
CA ASN A 224 6.44 -17.30 -0.86
C ASN A 224 6.51 -17.24 0.66
N ALA A 225 7.57 -16.64 1.21
CA ALA A 225 7.72 -16.43 2.64
C ALA A 225 6.56 -15.58 3.21
N ARG A 226 6.05 -14.64 2.43
CA ARG A 226 4.96 -13.75 2.87
C ARG A 226 3.58 -14.41 2.79
N PHE A 227 3.31 -15.18 1.75
CA PHE A 227 1.97 -15.65 1.38
C PHE A 227 1.82 -17.17 1.48
N LEU A 228 2.45 -17.92 0.58
CA LEU A 228 2.23 -19.37 0.44
C LEU A 228 2.64 -20.12 1.71
N ALA A 229 3.85 -19.87 2.22
CA ALA A 229 4.38 -20.52 3.42
C ALA A 229 3.58 -20.16 4.69
N ARG A 230 2.99 -18.96 4.74
CA ARG A 230 2.14 -18.50 5.85
C ARG A 230 0.65 -18.70 5.58
N GLY A 231 0.30 -19.51 4.58
CA GLY A 231 -1.08 -19.68 4.12
C GLY A 231 -2.03 -20.15 5.22
N GLU A 232 -1.59 -21.06 6.09
CA GLU A 232 -2.40 -21.52 7.21
C GLU A 232 -2.61 -20.47 8.29
N ALA A 233 -1.56 -19.73 8.66
CA ALA A 233 -1.66 -18.65 9.63
C ALA A 233 -2.63 -17.57 9.12
N ILE A 234 -2.56 -17.23 7.83
CA ILE A 234 -3.49 -16.29 7.19
C ILE A 234 -4.93 -16.80 7.27
N ARG A 235 -5.18 -18.11 7.09
CA ARG A 235 -6.52 -18.72 7.20
C ARG A 235 -7.11 -18.69 8.61
N ARG A 236 -6.31 -18.56 9.66
CA ARG A 236 -6.77 -18.47 11.05
C ARG A 236 -6.95 -17.02 11.50
N GLN A 237 -6.29 -16.07 10.83
CA GLN A 237 -6.29 -14.65 11.22
C GLN A 237 -7.53 -13.90 10.72
N TRP A 238 -8.45 -13.64 11.64
CA TRP A 238 -9.58 -12.74 11.43
C TRP A 238 -9.14 -11.27 11.33
N GLY A 239 -9.89 -10.47 10.58
CA GLY A 239 -9.67 -9.04 10.40
C GLY A 239 -10.74 -8.15 11.03
N GLY A 240 -10.55 -6.84 10.89
CA GLY A 240 -11.53 -5.83 11.31
C GLY A 240 -11.56 -5.57 12.82
N ARG A 241 -12.76 -5.41 13.40
CA ARG A 241 -12.99 -5.10 14.83
C ARG A 241 -12.30 -3.82 15.32
N GLN A 242 -12.04 -2.86 14.44
CA GLN A 242 -11.41 -1.60 14.83
C GLN A 242 -12.48 -0.63 15.33
N LEU A 243 -12.38 -0.13 16.56
CA LEU A 243 -13.27 0.90 17.12
C LEU A 243 -12.96 2.31 16.57
N SER A 244 -13.83 3.28 16.87
CA SER A 244 -13.58 4.69 16.53
C SER A 244 -12.39 5.24 17.31
N LEU A 245 -11.71 6.25 16.76
CA LEU A 245 -10.60 6.90 17.47
C LEU A 245 -11.07 7.48 18.80
N ARG A 246 -12.29 8.06 18.84
CA ARG A 246 -12.89 8.62 20.06
C ARG A 246 -13.12 7.55 21.12
N SER A 247 -13.72 6.42 20.73
CA SER A 247 -13.97 5.29 21.63
C SER A 247 -12.66 4.68 22.16
N ARG A 248 -11.66 4.49 21.29
CA ARG A 248 -10.33 4.00 21.71
C ARG A 248 -9.64 4.97 22.66
N ALA A 249 -9.74 6.28 22.40
CA ALA A 249 -9.17 7.30 23.26
C ALA A 249 -9.88 7.36 24.62
N ALA A 250 -11.20 7.18 24.67
CA ALA A 250 -11.97 7.12 25.90
C ALA A 250 -11.54 5.94 26.78
N ILE A 251 -11.47 4.73 26.21
CA ILE A 251 -10.97 3.53 26.91
C ILE A 251 -9.55 3.76 27.41
N ARG A 252 -8.64 4.25 26.55
CA ARG A 252 -7.25 4.54 26.95
C ARG A 252 -7.18 5.52 28.12
N LYS A 253 -7.96 6.61 28.09
CA LYS A 253 -7.99 7.59 29.19
C LYS A 253 -8.57 6.98 30.47
N GLY A 254 -9.58 6.13 30.36
CA GLY A 254 -10.14 5.39 31.49
C GLY A 254 -9.11 4.49 32.17
N ASN A 255 -8.40 3.68 31.38
CA ASN A 255 -7.37 2.77 31.89
C ASN A 255 -6.23 3.52 32.60
N VAL A 256 -5.78 4.65 32.04
CA VAL A 256 -4.74 5.48 32.68
C VAL A 256 -5.21 6.01 34.03
N ARG A 257 -6.47 6.44 34.13
CA ARG A 257 -7.03 6.92 35.41
C ARG A 257 -7.12 5.82 36.45
N GLN A 258 -7.53 4.62 36.07
CA GLN A 258 -7.61 3.47 36.98
C GLN A 258 -6.23 3.04 37.48
N ASN A 259 -5.24 2.98 36.59
CA ASN A 259 -3.88 2.62 36.99
C ASN A 259 -3.30 3.63 37.99
N ASN A 260 -3.51 4.93 37.77
CA ASN A 260 -3.08 5.98 38.70
C ASN A 260 -3.84 6.00 40.03
N GLN A 261 -4.92 5.23 40.19
CA GLN A 261 -5.66 5.10 41.45
C GLN A 261 -5.23 3.86 42.26
N ILE A 262 -4.47 2.96 41.65
CA ILE A 262 -3.99 1.71 42.26
C ILE A 262 -2.55 1.88 42.79
N GLU A 263 -1.82 2.88 42.30
CA GLU A 263 -0.56 3.39 42.88
C GLU A 263 -0.82 4.44 43.96
#